data_AF-A0A377CYC3-F1
#
_entry.id   AF-A0A377CYC3-F1
#
_cell.length_a   1.000
_cell.length_b   1.000
_cell.length_c   1.000
_cell.angle_alpha   90.00
_cell.angle_beta   90.00
_cell.angle_gamma   90.00
#
_symmetry.space_group_name_H-M   'P 1'
#
loop_
_entity.id
_entity.type
_entity.pdbx_description
1 polymer ?
#
loop_
_entity_poly.entity_id
_entity_poly.type
_entity_poly.pdbx_seq_one_letter_code
_entity_poly.pdbx_strand_id
1 'polypeptide(L)'
;MERINNTFRRADQIQWSAGIEPGDPRYVDYFLPIVADAEAGFGGVLNAFELMKAMIEAGAAAVHFEDQLASVKKCGHMGGKVLVPTQEAIQKLVAARSCS
;
A
#
# COMPACT_ATOMS: atom_id res chain seq x y z
N MET A 1 1.82 3.36 -6.82
CA MET A 1 2.79 3.72 -5.76
C MET A 1 3.99 4.44 -6.34
N GLU A 2 4.82 3.79 -7.16
CA GLU A 2 6.04 4.37 -7.74
C GLU A 2 5.85 5.77 -8.38
N ARG A 3 4.78 5.96 -9.18
CA ARG A 3 4.46 7.26 -9.79
C ARG A 3 4.23 8.38 -8.76
N ILE A 4 3.59 8.06 -7.63
CA ILE A 4 3.31 9.03 -6.56
C ILE A 4 4.62 9.41 -5.87
N ASN A 5 5.42 8.41 -5.50
CA ASN A 5 6.75 8.63 -4.90
C ASN A 5 7.70 9.40 -5.83
N ASN A 6 7.66 9.14 -7.14
CA ASN A 6 8.43 9.91 -8.12
C ASN A 6 7.97 11.38 -8.21
N THR A 7 6.66 11.63 -8.06
CA THR A 7 6.10 12.98 -8.04
C THR A 7 6.53 13.73 -6.77
N PHE A 8 6.46 13.08 -5.60
CA PHE A 8 6.94 13.62 -4.32
C PHE A 8 8.43 13.93 -4.37
N ARG A 9 9.24 13.01 -4.88
CA ARG A 9 10.68 13.21 -5.07
C ARG A 9 10.97 14.39 -5.99
N ARG A 10 10.20 14.58 -7.06
CA ARG A 10 10.38 15.71 -7.97
C ARG A 10 10.01 17.05 -7.31
N ALA A 11 8.93 17.08 -6.52
CA ALA A 11 8.52 18.26 -5.79
C ALA A 11 9.57 18.66 -4.73
N ASP A 12 10.08 17.68 -3.99
CA ASP A 12 11.17 17.88 -3.02
C ASP A 12 12.45 18.43 -3.69
N GLN A 13 12.86 17.87 -4.84
CA GLN A 13 14.00 18.39 -5.60
C GLN A 13 13.81 19.85 -6.04
N ILE A 14 12.61 20.24 -6.45
CA ILE A 14 12.30 21.62 -6.84
C ILE A 14 12.41 22.54 -5.62
N GLN A 15 11.82 22.14 -4.49
CA GLN A 15 11.91 22.87 -3.23
C GLN A 15 13.37 23.06 -2.79
N TRP A 16 14.16 21.99 -2.80
CA TRP A 16 15.58 22.02 -2.45
C TRP A 16 16.38 22.93 -3.39
N SER A 17 16.12 22.86 -4.69
CA SER A 17 16.78 23.73 -5.68
C SER A 17 16.44 25.21 -5.52
N ALA A 18 15.31 25.54 -4.90
CA ALA A 18 14.88 26.90 -4.59
C ALA A 18 15.43 27.42 -3.24
N GLY A 19 16.24 26.62 -2.53
CA GLY A 19 16.82 26.99 -1.23
C GLY A 19 15.79 27.04 -0.09
N ILE A 20 14.66 26.35 -0.24
CA ILE A 20 13.63 26.26 0.79
C ILE A 20 13.96 25.07 1.69
N GLU A 21 14.49 25.35 2.87
CA GLU A 21 14.96 24.36 3.83
C GLU A 21 13.92 24.11 4.96
N PRO A 22 14.02 22.99 5.70
CA PRO A 22 13.20 22.77 6.89
C PRO A 22 13.29 23.94 7.87
N GLY A 23 12.16 24.61 8.13
CA GLY A 23 12.07 25.81 8.95
C GLY A 23 11.71 27.09 8.18
N ASP A 24 11.80 27.08 6.84
CA ASP A 24 11.22 28.14 6.00
C ASP A 24 9.68 28.04 6.03
N PRO A 25 8.92 29.16 6.14
CA PRO A 25 7.45 29.14 6.11
C PRO A 25 6.84 28.51 4.85
N ARG A 26 7.61 28.41 3.76
CA ARG A 26 7.21 27.82 2.48
C ARG A 26 7.56 26.33 2.38
N TYR A 27 8.27 25.77 3.36
CA TYR A 27 8.69 24.37 3.36
C TYR A 27 7.49 23.42 3.47
N VAL A 28 7.48 22.40 2.62
CA VAL A 28 6.52 21.31 2.59
C VAL A 28 7.28 19.98 2.66
N ASP A 29 6.86 19.10 3.57
CA ASP A 29 7.29 17.71 3.56
C ASP A 29 6.48 16.94 2.50
N TYR A 30 7.13 16.64 1.38
CA TYR A 30 6.51 15.93 0.27
C TYR A 30 6.51 14.41 0.45
N PHE A 31 7.31 13.84 1.37
CA PHE A 31 7.40 12.39 1.56
C PHE A 31 6.33 11.88 2.52
N LEU A 32 5.07 12.16 2.18
CA LEU A 32 3.93 11.71 2.96
C LEU A 32 3.80 10.18 2.90
N PRO A 33 3.46 9.52 4.03
CA PRO A 33 3.27 8.08 4.06
C PRO A 33 2.07 7.68 3.20
N ILE A 34 2.27 6.70 2.31
CA ILE A 34 1.22 6.20 1.42
C ILE A 34 0.65 4.90 1.97
N VAL A 35 -0.68 4.84 2.11
CA VAL A 35 -1.43 3.61 2.43
C VAL A 35 -1.96 2.98 1.14
N ALA A 36 -1.63 1.71 0.91
CA ALA A 36 -2.00 0.95 -0.28
C ALA A 36 -3.17 -0.02 -0.03
N ASP A 37 -4.03 -0.20 -1.04
CA ASP A 37 -4.98 -1.30 -1.10
C ASP A 37 -4.30 -2.52 -1.76
N ALA A 38 -4.20 -3.63 -1.03
CA ALA A 38 -3.68 -4.92 -1.53
C ALA A 38 -4.78 -5.95 -1.77
N GLU A 39 -6.05 -5.52 -1.81
CA GLU A 39 -7.18 -6.36 -2.16
C GLU A 39 -7.25 -7.58 -1.21
N ALA A 40 -7.70 -8.73 -1.70
CA ALA A 40 -7.67 -9.99 -0.97
C ALA A 40 -6.35 -10.78 -1.13
N GLY A 41 -5.26 -10.11 -1.54
CA GLY A 41 -3.95 -10.74 -1.80
C GLY A 41 -3.85 -11.51 -3.13
N PHE A 42 -4.78 -11.32 -4.06
CA PHE A 42 -4.78 -11.87 -5.44
C PHE A 42 -4.53 -13.40 -5.53
N GLY A 43 -5.00 -14.16 -4.55
CA GLY A 43 -4.86 -15.62 -4.54
C GLY A 43 -4.59 -16.17 -3.14
N GLY A 44 -3.60 -17.06 -3.05
CA GLY A 44 -3.18 -17.69 -1.80
C GLY A 44 -2.13 -16.90 -1.03
N VAL A 45 -1.56 -17.54 -0.01
CA VAL A 45 -0.54 -16.92 0.87
C VAL A 45 0.73 -16.46 0.14
N LEU A 46 1.16 -17.18 -0.89
CA LEU A 46 2.33 -16.80 -1.70
C LEU A 46 2.07 -15.53 -2.51
N ASN A 47 0.85 -15.36 -3.04
CA ASN A 47 0.46 -14.15 -3.74
C ASN A 47 0.44 -12.95 -2.79
N ALA A 48 -0.07 -13.13 -1.58
CA ALA A 48 -0.05 -12.08 -0.55
C ALA A 48 1.39 -11.69 -0.15
N PHE A 49 2.31 -12.66 -0.06
CA PHE A 49 3.73 -12.43 0.22
C PHE A 49 4.41 -11.61 -0.88
N GLU A 50 4.32 -12.05 -2.13
CA GLU A 50 4.95 -11.35 -3.27
C GLU A 50 4.34 -9.96 -3.49
N LEU A 51 3.03 -9.82 -3.30
CA LEU A 51 2.35 -8.53 -3.39
C LEU A 51 2.84 -7.55 -2.33
N MET A 52 2.93 -7.99 -1.07
CA MET A 52 3.41 -7.13 0.01
C MET A 52 4.86 -6.70 -0.24
N LYS A 53 5.73 -7.62 -0.69
CA LYS A 53 7.10 -7.29 -1.08
C LYS A 53 7.15 -6.23 -2.19
N ALA A 54 6.35 -6.39 -3.25
CA ALA A 54 6.26 -5.40 -4.32
C ALA A 54 5.74 -4.03 -3.84
N MET A 55 4.82 -4.01 -2.86
CA MET A 55 4.31 -2.76 -2.27
C MET A 55 5.38 -2.05 -1.44
N ILE A 56 6.20 -2.79 -0.69
CA ILE A 56 7.35 -2.25 0.06
C ILE A 56 8.36 -1.66 -0.92
N GLU A 57 8.75 -2.41 -1.96
CA GLU A 57 9.70 -1.95 -2.99
C GLU A 57 9.20 -0.70 -3.72
N ALA A 58 7.89 -0.59 -3.94
CA ALA A 58 7.28 0.59 -4.54
C ALA A 58 7.15 1.80 -3.58
N GLY A 59 7.51 1.62 -2.30
CA GLY A 59 7.53 2.67 -1.27
C GLY A 59 6.19 2.93 -0.59
N ALA A 60 5.35 1.89 -0.39
CA ALA A 60 4.17 2.01 0.47
C ALA A 60 4.59 2.00 1.95
N ALA A 61 4.00 2.90 2.74
CA ALA A 61 4.22 2.96 4.19
C ALA A 61 3.33 1.98 4.96
N ALA A 62 2.14 1.71 4.43
CA ALA A 62 1.22 0.72 4.96
C ALA A 62 0.40 0.08 3.84
N VAL A 63 -0.11 -1.12 4.09
CA VAL A 63 -0.90 -1.90 3.15
C VAL A 63 -2.08 -2.52 3.89
N HIS A 64 -3.29 -2.44 3.34
CA HIS A 64 -4.46 -3.12 3.89
C HIS A 64 -4.90 -4.28 2.99
N PHE A 65 -5.32 -5.38 3.62
CA PHE A 65 -5.86 -6.57 2.97
C PHE A 65 -7.31 -6.79 3.42
N GLU A 66 -8.16 -7.29 2.52
CA GLU A 66 -9.54 -7.68 2.81
C GLU A 66 -9.74 -9.20 2.86
N ASP A 67 -10.79 -9.64 3.54
CA ASP A 67 -11.17 -11.04 3.78
C ASP A 67 -12.23 -11.56 2.79
N GLN A 68 -12.44 -10.86 1.68
CA GLN A 68 -13.27 -11.36 0.60
C GLN A 68 -12.53 -12.42 -0.21
N LEU A 69 -13.26 -13.36 -0.79
CA LEU A 69 -12.68 -14.32 -1.73
C LEU A 69 -12.23 -13.58 -3.00
N ALA A 70 -10.93 -13.60 -3.27
CA ALA A 70 -10.29 -12.80 -4.32
C ALA A 70 -10.93 -12.99 -5.72
N SER A 71 -11.42 -14.18 -6.03
CA SER A 71 -12.04 -14.51 -7.32
C SER A 71 -13.44 -13.94 -7.52
N VAL A 72 -14.10 -13.46 -6.46
CA VAL A 72 -15.47 -12.90 -6.49
C VAL A 72 -15.57 -11.60 -5.69
N LYS A 73 -14.44 -10.90 -5.57
CA LYS A 73 -14.31 -9.62 -4.86
C LYS A 73 -15.31 -8.60 -5.39
N LYS A 74 -16.02 -7.94 -4.47
CA LYS A 74 -16.96 -6.85 -4.79
C LYS A 74 -16.67 -5.63 -3.96
N CYS A 75 -16.95 -4.45 -4.53
CA CYS A 75 -16.89 -3.18 -3.81
C CYS A 75 -17.75 -3.23 -2.53
N GLY A 76 -17.29 -2.58 -1.46
CA GLY A 76 -17.89 -2.64 -0.12
C GLY A 76 -19.39 -2.31 -0.06
N HIS A 77 -19.92 -1.54 -1.02
CA HIS A 77 -21.33 -1.15 -1.08
C HIS A 77 -22.21 -2.13 -1.89
N MET A 78 -21.64 -3.15 -2.52
CA MET A 78 -22.39 -4.10 -3.35
C MET A 78 -22.82 -5.35 -2.57
N GLY A 79 -24.04 -5.83 -2.84
CA GLY A 79 -24.56 -7.08 -2.31
C GLY A 79 -23.85 -8.31 -2.87
N GLY A 80 -23.79 -9.38 -2.06
CA GLY A 80 -23.22 -10.68 -2.46
C GLY A 80 -21.69 -10.71 -2.43
N LYS A 81 -21.09 -10.06 -1.42
CA LYS A 81 -19.69 -10.29 -1.02
C LYS A 81 -19.56 -11.69 -0.44
N VAL A 82 -18.49 -12.40 -0.77
CA VAL A 82 -18.20 -13.74 -0.26
C VAL A 82 -16.96 -13.64 0.62
N LEU A 83 -17.07 -14.05 1.88
CA LEU A 83 -15.97 -14.03 2.82
C LEU A 83 -15.22 -15.37 2.80
N VAL A 84 -13.92 -15.29 3.04
CA VAL A 84 -13.11 -16.46 3.36
C VAL A 84 -13.21 -16.80 4.85
N PRO A 85 -12.91 -18.04 5.27
CA PRO A 85 -12.79 -18.36 6.68
C PRO A 85 -11.76 -17.44 7.38
N THR A 86 -12.02 -17.06 8.64
CA THR A 86 -11.13 -16.17 9.41
C THR A 86 -9.68 -16.65 9.41
N GLN A 87 -9.46 -17.96 9.47
CA GLN A 87 -8.12 -18.55 9.45
C GLN A 87 -7.37 -18.25 8.15
N GLU A 88 -8.05 -18.23 7.01
CA GLU A 88 -7.44 -17.88 5.72
C GLU A 88 -7.02 -16.40 5.69
N ALA A 89 -7.87 -15.51 6.19
CA ALA A 89 -7.54 -14.09 6.31
C ALA A 89 -6.30 -13.88 7.21
N ILE A 90 -6.24 -14.57 8.36
CA ILE A 90 -5.07 -14.52 9.25
C ILE A 90 -3.80 -15.02 8.54
N GLN A 91 -3.87 -16.11 7.78
CA GLN A 91 -2.70 -16.63 7.07
C GLN A 91 -2.16 -15.63 6.04
N LYS A 92 -3.02 -14.85 5.37
CA LYS A 92 -2.58 -13.78 4.48
C LYS A 92 -1.87 -12.66 5.24
N LEU A 93 -2.39 -12.25 6.40
CA LEU A 93 -1.75 -11.24 7.26
C LEU A 93 -0.38 -11.71 7.78
N VAL A 94 -0.26 -12.99 8.16
CA VAL A 94 1.01 -13.59 8.57
C VAL A 94 2.00 -13.61 7.40
N ALA A 95 1.58 -14.02 6.21
CA ALA A 95 2.42 -14.02 5.02
C ALA A 95 2.91 -12.60 4.66
N ALA A 96 2.02 -11.61 4.70
CA ALA A 96 2.38 -10.20 4.47
C ALA A 96 3.37 -9.68 5.52
N ARG A 97 3.23 -10.08 6.79
CA ARG A 97 4.21 -9.70 7.84
C ARG A 97 5.58 -10.33 7.60
N SER A 98 5.65 -11.56 7.12
CA SER A 98 6.91 -12.32 6.95
C SER A 98 7.78 -11.85 5.78
N CYS A 99 7.32 -10.90 4.95
CA CYS A 99 8.07 -10.42 3.77
C CYS A 99 9.02 -9.24 4.04
N SER A 100 8.95 -8.63 5.23
CA SER A 100 9.88 -7.57 5.69
C SER A 100 11.11 -8.17 6.36
#